data_AF-A0A969YRJ2-F1
#
_entry.id   AF-A0A969YRJ2-F1
#
_cell.length_a   1.000
_cell.length_b   1.000
_cell.length_c   1.000
_cell.angle_alpha   90.00
_cell.angle_beta   90.00
_cell.angle_gamma   90.00
#
_symmetry.space_group_name_H-M   'P 1'
#
loop_
_entity.id
_entity.type
_entity.pdbx_description
1 polymer ?
#
loop_
_entity_poly.entity_id
_entity_poly.type
_entity_poly.pdbx_seq_one_letter_code
_entity_poly.pdbx_strand_id
1 'polypeptide(L)'
;MKETFKYEDIEQILAEADDLLQQIDPEIMEYMEEERRLQLEQHAQSLKKLKSEVHEKIGNEAAPGRGSYSEGVHEAIEDIVKAMKSLATYLS
;
A
#
# COMPACT_ATOMS: atom_id res chain seq x y z
N MET A 1 -13.21 12.85 9.79
CA MET A 1 -13.23 13.52 8.47
C MET A 1 -12.82 12.46 7.48
N LYS A 2 -13.60 12.19 6.43
CA LYS A 2 -13.13 11.33 5.33
C LYS A 2 -12.05 12.11 4.58
N GLU A 3 -10.83 11.59 4.52
CA GLU A 3 -9.75 12.24 3.79
C GLU A 3 -9.99 12.04 2.29
N THR A 4 -10.24 13.13 1.57
CA THR A 4 -10.34 13.08 0.12
C THR A 4 -8.94 13.25 -0.47
N PHE A 5 -8.23 12.14 -0.67
CA PHE A 5 -6.94 12.08 -1.39
C PHE A 5 -7.01 12.62 -2.83
N LYS A 6 -6.14 13.57 -3.17
CA LYS A 6 -5.98 14.00 -4.56
C LYS A 6 -5.18 12.96 -5.35
N TYR A 7 -5.15 13.16 -6.67
CA TYR A 7 -4.33 12.32 -7.57
C TYR A 7 -2.86 12.25 -7.13
N GLU A 8 -2.25 13.40 -6.85
CA GLU A 8 -0.85 13.50 -6.40
C GLU A 8 -0.63 12.78 -5.07
N ASP A 9 -1.59 12.88 -4.13
CA ASP A 9 -1.51 12.19 -2.84
C ASP A 9 -1.52 10.67 -3.04
N ILE A 10 -2.34 10.18 -3.98
CA ILE A 10 -2.46 8.74 -4.28
C ILE A 10 -1.21 8.22 -4.95
N GLU A 11 -0.66 8.93 -5.93
CA GLU A 11 0.62 8.54 -6.55
C GLU A 11 1.75 8.48 -5.51
N GLN A 12 1.82 9.47 -4.61
CA GLN A 12 2.80 9.48 -3.54
C GLN A 12 2.63 8.27 -2.60
N ILE A 13 1.41 7.98 -2.15
CA ILE A 13 1.13 6.82 -1.27
C ILE A 13 1.53 5.51 -1.96
N LEU A 14 1.23 5.37 -3.25
CA LEU A 14 1.59 4.17 -4.02
C LEU A 14 3.11 4.02 -4.16
N ALA A 15 3.83 5.12 -4.38
CA ALA A 15 5.29 5.13 -4.43
C ALA A 15 5.92 4.77 -3.07
N GLU A 16 5.43 5.38 -1.97
CA GLU A 16 5.89 5.04 -0.62
C GLU A 16 5.62 3.57 -0.25
N ALA A 17 4.49 3.02 -0.70
CA ALA A 17 4.20 1.59 -0.52
C ALA A 17 5.22 0.70 -1.25
N ASP A 18 5.69 1.09 -2.43
CA ASP A 18 6.72 0.37 -3.17
C ASP A 18 8.08 0.46 -2.50
N ASP A 19 8.49 1.63 -2.01
CA ASP A 19 9.72 1.79 -1.24
C ASP A 19 9.71 0.92 0.03
N LEU A 20 8.56 0.81 0.68
CA LEU A 20 8.41 0.00 1.88
C LEU A 20 8.46 -1.51 1.58
N LEU A 21 7.94 -1.94 0.42
CA LEU A 21 8.11 -3.31 -0.07
C LEU A 21 9.54 -3.63 -0.49
N GLN A 22 10.30 -2.64 -0.99
CA GLN A 22 11.71 -2.80 -1.35
C GLN A 22 12.62 -2.92 -0.12
N GLN A 23 12.26 -2.32 1.01
CA GLN A 23 12.98 -2.47 2.27
C GLN A 23 12.90 -3.90 2.84
N ILE A 24 11.95 -4.70 2.38
CA ILE A 24 11.88 -6.13 2.68
C ILE A 24 12.89 -6.85 1.78
N ASP A 25 14.17 -6.58 2.03
CA ASP A 25 15.27 -7.23 1.34
C ASP A 25 15.38 -8.69 1.84
N PRO A 26 15.42 -9.69 0.95
CA PRO A 26 15.64 -11.08 1.34
C PRO A 26 16.90 -11.28 2.19
N GLU A 27 17.93 -10.45 2.03
CA GLU A 27 19.15 -10.49 2.83
C GLU A 27 18.91 -10.04 4.28
N ILE A 28 17.99 -9.09 4.50
CA ILE A 28 17.56 -8.66 5.85
C ILE A 28 16.67 -9.74 6.50
N MET A 29 15.83 -10.40 5.70
CA MET A 29 14.95 -11.48 6.18
C MET A 29 15.69 -12.77 6.53
N GLU A 30 16.90 -12.99 6.01
CA GLU A 30 17.68 -14.21 6.27
C GLU A 30 18.02 -14.38 7.76
N TYR A 31 18.19 -13.28 8.48
CA TYR A 31 18.56 -13.28 9.90
C TYR A 31 17.38 -13.13 10.86
N MET A 32 16.15 -13.03 10.34
CA MET A 32 14.94 -12.90 11.15
C MET A 32 14.48 -14.26 11.68
N GLU A 33 13.87 -14.25 12.87
CA GLU A 33 13.14 -15.42 13.38
C GLU A 33 12.05 -15.82 12.38
N GLU A 34 11.91 -17.13 12.13
CA GLU A 34 10.99 -17.69 11.13
C GLU A 34 9.55 -17.16 11.29
N GLU A 35 9.06 -17.06 12.53
CA GLU A 35 7.74 -16.51 12.82
C GLU A 35 7.60 -15.03 12.44
N ARG A 36 8.62 -14.20 12.74
CA ARG A 36 8.63 -12.78 12.33
C ARG A 36 8.73 -12.63 10.83
N ARG A 37 9.54 -13.47 10.17
CA ARG A 37 9.67 -13.48 8.72
C ARG A 37 8.35 -13.84 8.04
N LEU A 38 7.66 -14.87 8.51
CA LEU A 38 6.35 -15.28 7.99
C LEU A 38 5.30 -14.17 8.15
N GLN A 39 5.27 -13.48 9.30
CA GLN A 39 4.38 -12.34 9.50
C GLN A 39 4.72 -11.18 8.55
N LEU A 40 6.01 -10.87 8.39
CA LEU A 40 6.47 -9.82 7.47
C LEU A 40 6.07 -10.13 6.02
N GLU A 41 6.28 -11.38 5.57
CA GLU A 41 5.87 -11.83 4.24
C GLU A 41 4.34 -11.73 4.03
N GLN A 42 3.54 -12.05 5.06
CA GLN A 42 2.08 -11.92 5.00
C GLN A 42 1.63 -10.45 4.88
N HIS A 43 2.22 -9.55 5.66
CA HIS A 43 1.93 -8.10 5.57
C HIS A 43 2.36 -7.54 4.21
N ALA A 44 3.53 -7.94 3.71
CA ALA A 44 4.03 -7.57 2.38
C ALA A 44 3.10 -8.04 1.26
N GLN A 45 2.65 -9.29 1.31
CA GLN A 45 1.70 -9.82 0.34
C GLN A 45 0.35 -9.11 0.39
N SER A 46 -0.11 -8.76 1.60
CA SER A 46 -1.37 -8.03 1.77
C SER A 46 -1.28 -6.62 1.16
N LEU A 47 -0.18 -5.90 1.40
CA LEU A 47 0.08 -4.60 0.78
C LEU A 47 0.14 -4.68 -0.75
N LYS A 48 0.81 -5.71 -1.31
CA LYS A 48 0.86 -5.94 -2.78
C LYS A 48 -0.53 -6.16 -3.39
N LYS A 49 -1.41 -6.88 -2.69
CA LYS A 49 -2.80 -7.11 -3.15
C LYS A 49 -3.59 -5.81 -3.16
N LEU A 50 -3.58 -5.07 -2.05
CA LEU A 50 -4.26 -3.77 -1.95
C LEU A 50 -3.77 -2.78 -3.02
N LYS A 51 -2.47 -2.74 -3.29
CA LYS A 51 -1.89 -1.92 -4.36
C LYS A 51 -2.44 -2.28 -5.75
N SER A 52 -2.55 -3.59 -6.03
CA SER A 52 -3.11 -4.10 -7.28
C SER A 52 -4.59 -3.74 -7.42
N GLU A 53 -5.37 -3.88 -6.35
CA GLU A 53 -6.80 -3.51 -6.32
C GLU A 53 -7.01 -2.01 -6.56
N VAL A 54 -6.18 -1.16 -5.96
CA VAL A 54 -6.21 0.28 -6.22
C VAL A 54 -5.86 0.59 -7.68
N HIS A 55 -4.82 -0.03 -8.22
CA HIS A 55 -4.46 0.15 -9.64
C HIS A 55 -5.59 -0.29 -10.58
N GLU A 56 -6.27 -1.40 -10.27
CA GLU A 56 -7.42 -1.86 -11.03
C GLU A 56 -8.59 -0.87 -10.95
N LYS A 57 -8.90 -0.36 -9.75
CA LYS A 57 -9.95 0.66 -9.55
C LYS A 57 -9.63 1.96 -10.28
N ILE A 58 -8.38 2.44 -10.20
CA ILE A 58 -7.90 3.62 -10.93
C ILE A 58 -7.99 3.39 -12.45
N GLY A 59 -7.60 2.22 -12.94
CA GLY A 59 -7.68 1.89 -14.37
C GLY A 59 -9.11 1.74 -14.90
N ASN A 60 -10.03 1.28 -14.05
CA ASN A 60 -11.46 1.18 -14.37
C ASN A 60 -12.20 2.53 -14.28
N GLU A 61 -11.70 3.47 -13.49
CA GLU A 61 -12.17 4.85 -13.47
C GLU A 61 -11.62 5.60 -14.69
N ALA A 62 -12.44 5.73 -15.73
CA ALA A 62 -12.11 6.54 -16.90
C ALA A 62 -11.66 7.94 -16.44
N ALA A 63 -10.41 8.30 -16.77
CA ALA A 63 -9.66 9.52 -16.46
C ALA A 63 -10.38 10.49 -15.49
N PRO A 64 -9.87 10.71 -14.26
CA PRO A 64 -10.59 11.28 -13.13
C PRO A 64 -11.39 12.50 -13.55
N GLY A 65 -12.67 12.27 -13.86
CA GLY A 65 -13.52 13.27 -14.45
C GLY A 65 -13.79 14.35 -13.42
N ARG A 66 -12.94 15.40 -13.42
CA ARG A 66 -12.91 16.56 -12.49
C ARG A 66 -11.92 16.48 -11.31
N GLY A 67 -10.86 15.68 -11.40
CA GLY A 67 -9.68 15.85 -10.53
C GLY A 67 -9.77 15.22 -9.13
N SER A 68 -10.74 14.33 -8.88
CA SER A 68 -10.71 13.40 -7.75
C SER A 68 -11.14 12.01 -8.20
N TYR A 69 -10.66 10.99 -7.49
CA TYR A 69 -11.09 9.61 -7.68
C TYR A 69 -12.42 9.35 -6.96
N SER A 70 -13.04 8.19 -7.22
CA SER A 70 -14.24 7.79 -6.50
C SER A 70 -13.95 7.50 -5.02
N GLU A 71 -14.99 7.55 -4.21
CA GLU A 71 -14.95 7.14 -2.80
C GLU A 71 -14.40 5.71 -2.63
N GLY A 72 -14.64 4.82 -3.60
CA GLY A 72 -14.11 3.46 -3.57
C GLY A 72 -12.59 3.35 -3.81
N VAL A 73 -11.97 4.33 -4.47
CA VAL A 73 -10.51 4.46 -4.54
C VAL A 73 -9.97 5.06 -3.24
N HIS A 74 -10.64 6.07 -2.68
CA HIS A 74 -10.23 6.64 -1.40
C HIS A 74 -10.23 5.61 -0.27
N GLU A 75 -11.27 4.78 -0.16
CA GLU A 75 -11.33 3.69 0.82
C GLU A 75 -10.20 2.68 0.63
N ALA A 76 -9.93 2.29 -0.62
CA ALA A 76 -8.84 1.36 -0.92
C ALA A 76 -7.45 1.96 -0.62
N ILE A 77 -7.29 3.28 -0.76
CA ILE A 77 -6.07 4.00 -0.36
C ILE A 77 -5.93 4.07 1.16
N GLU A 78 -7.01 4.29 1.91
CA GLU A 78 -6.97 4.21 3.38
C GLU A 78 -6.48 2.83 3.84
N ASP A 79 -6.90 1.77 3.17
CA ASP A 79 -6.47 0.41 3.49
C ASP A 79 -4.98 0.17 3.16
N ILE A 80 -4.47 0.75 2.06
CA ILE A 80 -3.02 0.78 1.79
C ILE A 80 -2.27 1.49 2.91
N VAL A 81 -2.71 2.68 3.33
CA VAL A 81 -2.06 3.45 4.40
C VAL A 81 -2.03 2.66 5.72
N LYS A 82 -3.11 1.94 6.05
CA LYS A 82 -3.15 1.06 7.23
C LYS A 82 -2.15 -0.10 7.10
N ALA A 83 -2.11 -0.75 5.93
CA ALA A 83 -1.18 -1.85 5.68
C ALA A 83 0.28 -1.41 5.72
N MET A 84 0.61 -0.23 5.17
CA MET A 84 1.94 0.38 5.27
C MET A 84 2.33 0.64 6.73
N LYS A 85 1.44 1.23 7.54
CA LYS A 85 1.72 1.47 8.96
C LYS A 85 1.95 0.18 9.73
N SER A 86 1.15 -0.85 9.46
CA SER A 86 1.34 -2.19 10.03
C SER A 86 2.73 -2.71 9.67
N LEU A 87 3.06 -2.72 8.39
CA LEU A 87 4.33 -3.24 7.88
C LEU A 87 5.55 -2.45 8.40
N ALA A 88 5.46 -1.11 8.46
CA ALA A 88 6.50 -0.25 9.04
C ALA A 88 6.76 -0.57 10.51
N THR A 89 5.73 -0.95 11.27
CA THR A 89 5.85 -1.34 12.69
C THR A 89 6.66 -2.64 12.84
N TYR A 90 6.61 -3.53 11.86
CA TYR A 90 7.40 -4.77 11.86
C TYR A 90 8.85 -4.57 11.39
N LEU A 91 9.12 -3.47 10.68
CA LEU A 91 10.45 -3.10 10.19
C LEU A 91 11.23 -2.18 11.14
N SER A 92 10.56 -1.58 12.14
CA SER A 92 11.17 -0.75 13.20
C SER A 92 11.56 -1.58 14.43
#